data_AF-A0A238BSZ0-F1
#
_entry.id   AF-A0A238BSZ0-F1
#
_cell.length_a   1.000
_cell.length_b   1.000
_cell.length_c   1.000
_cell.angle_alpha   90.00
_cell.angle_beta   90.00
_cell.angle_gamma   90.00
#
_symmetry.space_group_name_H-M   'P 1'
#
loop_
_entity.id
_entity.type
_entity.pdbx_description
1 polymer ?
#
loop_
_entity_poly.entity_id
_entity_poly.type
_entity_poly.pdbx_seq_one_letter_code
_entity_poly.pdbx_strand_id
1 'polypeptide(L)'
;MNSSLVIFVTAIFVILARGDDWQQLLEKREILTEMMRNEYFLGDEELMVPSRADERFRECCIAEIGDFYCTNQLCSISSISRMTPSALISHVLQCSRKMRKIWSCASQMRDQSDCCIERNVPEYCLNYCNGKMRLNLRQPEFLCFLHSKQIIQCLKDNLLS
;
A
#
# COMPACT_ATOMS: atom_id res chain seq x y z
N MET A 1 0.73 14.29 -52.69
CA MET A 1 0.66 13.46 -51.47
C MET A 1 1.49 14.17 -50.41
N ASN A 2 0.86 14.67 -49.33
CA ASN A 2 1.54 15.56 -48.38
C ASN A 2 2.55 14.76 -47.54
N SER A 3 3.84 15.05 -47.68
CA SER A 3 4.92 14.32 -46.98
C SER A 3 4.77 14.36 -45.46
N SER A 4 4.16 15.42 -44.90
CA SER A 4 3.81 15.48 -43.48
C SER A 4 2.75 14.44 -43.08
N LEU A 5 1.74 14.22 -43.91
CA LEU A 5 0.67 13.25 -43.62
C LEU A 5 1.23 11.81 -43.58
N VAL A 6 2.18 11.51 -44.47
CA VAL A 6 2.85 10.20 -44.52
C VAL A 6 3.66 9.95 -43.25
N ILE A 7 4.39 10.96 -42.74
CA ILE A 7 5.19 10.85 -41.50
C ILE A 7 4.29 10.64 -40.28
N PHE A 8 3.17 11.35 -40.18
CA PHE A 8 2.23 11.17 -39.07
C PHE A 8 1.59 9.78 -39.08
N VAL A 9 1.17 9.31 -40.24
CA VAL A 9 0.58 7.97 -40.38
C VAL A 9 1.61 6.90 -40.04
N THR A 10 2.84 6.99 -40.56
CA THR A 10 3.89 6.00 -40.24
C THR A 10 4.31 6.05 -38.77
N ALA A 11 4.38 7.22 -38.14
CA ALA A 11 4.67 7.34 -36.71
C ALA A 11 3.58 6.70 -35.84
N ILE A 12 2.29 6.91 -36.18
CA ILE A 12 1.17 6.25 -35.50
C ILE A 12 1.24 4.73 -35.69
N PHE A 13 1.48 4.26 -36.92
CA PHE A 13 1.65 2.83 -37.18
C PHE A 13 2.85 2.22 -36.44
N VAL A 14 3.96 2.95 -36.31
CA VAL A 14 5.14 2.50 -35.54
C VAL A 14 4.85 2.47 -34.03
N ILE A 15 4.10 3.44 -33.50
CA ILE A 15 3.67 3.45 -32.09
C ILE A 15 2.70 2.28 -31.81
N LEU A 16 1.75 2.03 -32.71
CA LEU A 16 0.81 0.92 -32.61
C LEU A 16 1.49 -0.44 -32.80
N ALA A 17 2.45 -0.55 -33.74
CA ALA A 17 3.20 -1.77 -34.03
C ALA A 17 4.25 -2.09 -32.96
N ARG A 18 4.71 -1.09 -32.19
CA ARG A 18 5.68 -1.33 -31.12
C ARG A 18 5.11 -2.10 -29.94
N GLY A 19 3.80 -2.13 -29.70
CA GLY A 19 3.13 -3.08 -28.78
C GLY A 19 3.53 -3.05 -27.30
N ASP A 20 4.68 -2.46 -26.96
CA ASP A 20 5.38 -2.58 -25.68
C ASP A 20 4.62 -1.88 -24.54
N ASP A 21 3.86 -0.83 -24.86
CA ASP A 21 3.14 -0.02 -23.86
C ASP A 21 1.80 -0.67 -23.45
N TRP A 22 1.08 -1.26 -24.41
CA TRP A 22 -0.22 -1.88 -24.14
C TRP A 22 -0.08 -3.21 -23.39
N GLN A 23 0.92 -4.03 -23.70
CA GLN A 23 1.15 -5.28 -22.98
C GLN A 23 1.50 -5.03 -21.51
N GLN A 24 2.39 -4.07 -21.21
CA GLN A 24 2.72 -3.70 -19.83
C GLN A 24 1.53 -3.09 -19.08
N LEU A 25 0.69 -2.28 -19.73
CA LEU A 25 -0.51 -1.72 -19.11
C LEU A 25 -1.59 -2.78 -18.85
N LEU A 26 -1.73 -3.77 -19.75
CA LEU A 26 -2.65 -4.89 -19.58
C LEU A 26 -2.20 -5.83 -18.45
N GLU A 27 -0.91 -6.18 -18.39
CA GLU A 27 -0.34 -6.99 -17.31
C GLU A 27 -0.50 -6.31 -15.94
N LYS A 28 -0.22 -4.99 -15.86
CA LYS A 28 -0.48 -4.20 -14.64
C LYS A 28 -1.95 -4.17 -14.25
N ARG A 29 -2.87 -4.07 -15.23
CA ARG A 29 -4.32 -4.11 -14.99
C ARG A 29 -4.75 -5.47 -14.46
N GLU A 30 -4.20 -6.57 -14.98
CA GLU A 30 -4.47 -7.92 -14.51
C GLU A 30 -3.97 -8.13 -13.08
N ILE A 31 -2.73 -7.70 -12.76
CA ILE A 31 -2.18 -7.75 -11.39
C ILE A 31 -3.05 -6.96 -10.41
N LEU A 32 -3.45 -5.74 -10.77
CA LEU A 32 -4.37 -4.93 -9.97
C LEU A 32 -5.72 -5.62 -9.78
N THR A 33 -6.25 -6.25 -10.82
CA THR A 33 -7.52 -6.96 -10.77
C THR A 33 -7.43 -8.17 -9.84
N GLU A 34 -6.32 -8.91 -9.87
CA GLU A 34 -6.10 -10.07 -9.01
C GLU A 34 -5.91 -9.68 -7.55
N MET A 35 -5.10 -8.64 -7.29
CA MET A 35 -4.93 -8.07 -5.94
C MET A 35 -6.26 -7.60 -5.33
N MET A 36 -7.12 -6.99 -6.14
CA MET A 36 -8.45 -6.54 -5.72
C MET A 36 -9.46 -7.68 -5.58
N ARG A 37 -9.21 -8.86 -6.18
CA ARG A 37 -10.05 -10.06 -6.11
C ARG A 37 -9.72 -10.92 -4.89
N ASN A 38 -8.53 -10.77 -4.30
CA ASN A 38 -8.14 -11.53 -3.12
C ASN A 38 -9.00 -11.14 -1.90
N GLU A 39 -9.43 -12.14 -1.13
CA GLU A 39 -10.38 -11.94 -0.02
C GLU A 39 -9.79 -11.06 1.10
N TYR A 40 -8.46 -11.09 1.27
CA TYR A 40 -7.71 -10.33 2.28
C TYR A 40 -6.49 -9.65 1.65
N PHE A 41 -6.38 -8.33 1.83
CA PHE A 41 -5.38 -7.48 1.15
C PHE A 41 -4.04 -7.37 1.90
N LEU A 42 -4.07 -7.45 3.24
CA LEU A 42 -2.93 -7.16 4.12
C LEU A 42 -2.46 -8.33 4.98
N GLY A 43 -3.24 -9.42 5.05
CA GLY A 43 -3.12 -10.40 6.13
C GLY A 43 -2.96 -11.82 5.64
N ASP A 44 -1.98 -12.51 6.21
CA ASP A 44 -2.10 -13.94 6.46
C ASP A 44 -2.81 -14.17 7.81
N GLU A 45 -3.10 -15.43 8.13
CA GLU A 45 -3.86 -15.82 9.32
C GLU A 45 -3.23 -15.29 10.62
N GLU A 46 -1.90 -15.16 10.69
CA GLU A 46 -1.19 -14.67 11.87
C GLU A 46 -1.46 -13.18 12.14
N LEU A 47 -1.56 -12.37 11.09
CA LEU A 47 -1.86 -10.95 11.23
C LEU A 47 -3.31 -10.70 11.64
N MET A 48 -4.23 -11.64 11.40
CA MET A 48 -5.64 -11.53 11.77
C MET A 48 -5.91 -11.76 13.26
N VAL A 49 -4.95 -12.30 14.02
CA VAL A 49 -5.11 -12.58 15.45
C VAL A 49 -4.83 -11.31 16.27
N PRO A 50 -5.77 -10.85 17.11
CA PRO A 50 -5.55 -9.72 18.01
C PRO A 50 -4.34 -9.95 18.92
N SER A 51 -3.54 -8.90 19.12
CA SER A 51 -2.35 -8.98 19.97
C SER A 51 -2.12 -7.66 20.73
N ARG A 52 -1.10 -7.63 21.60
CA ARG A 52 -0.68 -6.40 22.28
C ARG A 52 -0.26 -5.29 21.31
N ALA A 53 0.13 -5.64 20.08
CA ALA A 53 0.41 -4.66 19.04
C ALA A 53 -0.83 -3.83 18.67
N ASP A 54 -2.03 -4.44 18.63
CA ASP A 54 -3.29 -3.72 18.38
C ASP A 54 -3.57 -2.70 19.48
N GLU A 55 -3.36 -3.08 20.74
CA GLU A 55 -3.54 -2.19 21.89
C GLU A 55 -2.60 -0.98 21.80
N ARG A 56 -1.30 -1.21 21.62
CA ARG A 56 -0.29 -0.13 21.49
C ARG A 56 -0.56 0.79 20.31
N PHE A 57 -0.92 0.22 19.17
CA PHE A 57 -1.25 1.00 17.98
C PHE A 57 -2.48 1.88 18.23
N ARG A 58 -3.52 1.31 18.83
CA ARG A 58 -4.76 2.01 19.17
C ARG A 58 -4.55 3.11 20.20
N GLU A 59 -3.76 2.87 21.25
CA GLU A 59 -3.39 3.87 22.27
C GLU A 59 -2.83 5.15 21.63
N CYS A 60 -1.85 4.99 20.73
CA CYS A 60 -1.27 6.13 20.00
C CYS A 60 -2.32 6.85 19.15
N CYS A 61 -3.16 6.11 18.43
CA CYS A 61 -4.20 6.71 17.60
C CYS A 61 -5.19 7.57 18.40
N ILE A 62 -5.60 7.11 19.58
CA ILE A 62 -6.50 7.85 20.48
C ILE A 62 -5.84 9.17 20.89
N ALA A 63 -4.55 9.16 21.20
CA ALA A 63 -3.81 10.36 21.60
C ALA A 63 -3.59 11.34 20.43
N GLU A 64 -3.24 10.84 19.24
CA GLU A 64 -2.70 11.68 18.15
C GLU A 64 -3.75 12.15 17.13
N ILE A 65 -4.80 11.36 16.88
CA ILE A 65 -5.68 11.58 15.72
C ILE A 65 -6.91 12.42 16.08
N GLY A 66 -7.47 12.17 17.27
CA GLY A 66 -8.68 12.82 17.77
C GLY A 66 -9.93 12.55 16.91
N ASP A 67 -9.99 11.39 16.24
CA ASP A 67 -11.10 11.02 15.35
C ASP A 67 -11.58 9.59 15.65
N PHE A 68 -12.82 9.47 16.12
CA PHE A 68 -13.39 8.19 16.55
C PHE A 68 -13.55 7.20 15.38
N TYR A 69 -14.02 7.68 14.23
CA TYR A 69 -14.25 6.83 13.06
C TYR A 69 -12.94 6.25 12.56
N CYS A 70 -11.94 7.10 12.28
CA CYS A 70 -10.65 6.65 11.76
C CYS A 70 -9.91 5.74 12.73
N THR A 71 -10.00 6.03 14.03
CA THR A 71 -9.41 5.18 15.07
C THR A 71 -10.03 3.78 15.09
N ASN A 72 -11.36 3.67 14.94
CA ASN A 72 -12.03 2.38 14.96
C ASN A 72 -11.83 1.55 13.70
N GLN A 73 -11.74 2.20 12.54
CA GLN A 73 -11.61 1.48 11.27
C GLN A 73 -10.15 1.10 10.95
N LEU A 74 -9.18 1.94 11.32
CA LEU A 74 -7.80 1.82 10.79
C LEU A 74 -6.72 1.56 11.85
N CYS A 75 -7.02 1.70 13.14
CA CYS A 75 -6.02 1.55 14.22
C CYS A 75 -6.09 0.20 14.94
N SER A 76 -6.07 -0.88 14.16
CA SER A 76 -5.94 -2.26 14.64
C SER A 76 -5.39 -3.10 13.50
N ILE A 77 -4.21 -3.70 13.70
CA ILE A 77 -3.56 -4.58 12.71
C ILE A 77 -4.48 -5.77 12.40
N SER A 78 -4.97 -6.44 13.44
CA SER A 78 -5.87 -7.59 13.27
C SER A 78 -7.16 -7.27 12.54
N SER A 79 -7.71 -6.07 12.75
CA SER A 79 -8.94 -5.65 12.06
C SER A 79 -8.69 -5.29 10.60
N ILE A 80 -7.65 -4.51 10.29
CA ILE A 80 -7.35 -4.14 8.90
C ILE A 80 -6.89 -5.34 8.07
N SER A 81 -6.22 -6.33 8.69
CA SER A 81 -5.80 -7.57 8.02
C SER A 81 -6.97 -8.47 7.62
N ARG A 82 -8.15 -8.30 8.25
CA ARG A 82 -9.41 -8.97 7.88
C ARG A 82 -10.25 -8.20 6.86
N MET A 83 -9.84 -6.99 6.48
CA MET A 83 -10.61 -6.20 5.53
C MET A 83 -10.36 -6.68 4.10
N THR A 84 -11.43 -6.64 3.30
CA THR A 84 -11.29 -6.70 1.85
C THR A 84 -10.52 -5.47 1.35
N PRO A 85 -9.86 -5.57 0.17
CA PRO A 85 -9.17 -4.42 -0.42
C PRO A 85 -10.07 -3.17 -0.56
N SER A 86 -11.32 -3.36 -1.00
CA SER A 86 -12.27 -2.27 -1.21
C SER A 86 -12.69 -1.56 0.08
N ALA A 87 -12.92 -2.32 1.16
CA ALA A 87 -13.25 -1.75 2.46
C ALA A 87 -12.07 -0.93 3.00
N LEU A 88 -10.86 -1.49 2.97
CA LEU A 88 -9.66 -0.79 3.42
C LEU A 88 -9.45 0.52 2.64
N ILE A 89 -9.49 0.47 1.30
CA ILE A 89 -9.32 1.65 0.45
C ILE A 89 -10.38 2.71 0.77
N SER A 90 -11.65 2.30 0.95
CA SER A 90 -12.74 3.22 1.31
C SER A 90 -12.45 3.96 2.63
N HIS A 91 -12.03 3.23 3.67
CA HIS A 91 -11.69 3.84 4.96
C HIS A 91 -10.45 4.74 4.87
N VAL A 92 -9.41 4.32 4.15
CA VAL A 92 -8.20 5.13 3.92
C VAL A 92 -8.51 6.43 3.21
N LEU A 93 -9.39 6.42 2.20
CA LEU A 93 -9.81 7.63 1.48
C LEU A 93 -10.60 8.58 2.40
N GLN A 94 -11.56 8.05 3.17
CA GLN A 94 -12.32 8.83 4.15
C GLN A 94 -11.41 9.45 5.23
N CYS A 95 -10.37 8.73 5.65
CA CYS A 95 -9.40 9.14 6.66
C CYS A 95 -8.13 9.77 6.10
N SER A 96 -8.10 10.15 4.82
CA SER A 96 -6.90 10.60 4.09
C SER A 96 -6.08 11.66 4.83
N ARG A 97 -6.73 12.66 5.45
CA ARG A 97 -6.08 13.73 6.23
C ARG A 97 -5.41 13.25 7.52
N LYS A 98 -5.81 12.08 8.02
CA LYS A 98 -5.30 11.45 9.26
C LYS A 98 -4.27 10.35 8.98
N MET A 99 -4.20 9.83 7.76
CA MET A 99 -3.34 8.70 7.41
C MET A 99 -1.88 8.88 7.78
N ARG A 100 -1.34 10.10 7.66
CA ARG A 100 0.04 10.38 8.09
C ARG A 100 0.24 10.08 9.59
N LYS A 101 -0.70 10.51 10.44
CA LYS A 101 -0.65 10.27 11.88
C LYS A 101 -0.90 8.79 12.21
N ILE A 102 -1.88 8.16 11.54
CA ILE A 102 -2.14 6.72 11.67
C ILE A 102 -0.85 5.93 11.38
N TRP A 103 -0.15 6.25 10.29
CA TRP A 103 1.09 5.56 9.94
C TRP A 103 2.23 5.81 10.93
N SER A 104 2.37 7.05 11.42
CA SER A 104 3.35 7.36 12.46
C SER A 104 3.09 6.56 13.74
N CYS A 105 1.82 6.34 14.11
CA CYS A 105 1.46 5.46 15.22
C CYS A 105 1.79 3.99 14.94
N ALA A 106 1.47 3.47 13.75
CA ALA A 106 1.76 2.09 13.39
C ALA A 106 3.27 1.77 13.42
N SER A 107 4.10 2.75 13.04
CA SER A 107 5.57 2.63 13.03
C SER A 107 6.24 3.01 14.35
N GLN A 108 5.50 3.54 15.34
CA GLN A 108 6.04 4.26 16.49
C GLN A 108 7.11 5.30 16.11
N MET A 109 7.00 5.89 14.92
CA MET A 109 8.00 6.81 14.34
C MET A 109 9.42 6.22 14.25
N ARG A 110 9.57 4.89 14.28
CA ARG A 110 10.86 4.20 14.11
C ARG A 110 11.03 3.74 12.67
N ASP A 111 12.28 3.71 12.22
CA ASP A 111 12.63 3.18 10.92
C ASP A 111 12.78 1.65 10.99
N GLN A 112 11.97 0.93 10.21
CA GLN A 112 11.99 -0.54 10.12
C GLN A 112 12.57 -1.05 8.80
N SER A 113 13.35 -0.22 8.11
CA SER A 113 13.93 -0.60 6.80
C SER A 113 14.76 -1.88 6.87
N ASP A 114 15.53 -2.10 7.95
CA ASP A 114 16.32 -3.33 8.14
C ASP A 114 15.42 -4.58 8.17
N CYS A 115 14.35 -4.55 8.97
CA CYS A 115 13.35 -5.63 9.03
C CYS A 115 12.70 -5.92 7.67
N CYS A 116 12.42 -4.86 6.91
CA CYS A 116 11.84 -4.97 5.58
C CYS A 116 12.82 -5.56 4.56
N ILE A 117 14.10 -5.15 4.61
CA ILE A 117 15.17 -5.70 3.77
C ILE A 117 15.33 -7.21 4.05
N GLU A 118 15.37 -7.60 5.31
CA GLU A 118 15.45 -9.02 5.72
C GLU A 118 14.27 -9.85 5.21
N ARG A 119 13.08 -9.23 5.06
CA ARG A 119 11.87 -9.87 4.54
C ARG A 119 11.70 -9.71 3.01
N ASN A 120 12.74 -9.30 2.29
CA ASN A 120 12.75 -9.13 0.83
C ASN A 120 11.73 -8.10 0.31
N VAL A 121 11.49 -7.03 1.06
CA VAL A 121 10.76 -5.86 0.55
C VAL A 121 11.69 -5.08 -0.40
N PRO A 122 11.27 -4.78 -1.64
CA PRO A 122 12.09 -4.05 -2.60
C PRO A 122 12.48 -2.66 -2.10
N GLU A 123 13.65 -2.19 -2.51
CA GLU A 123 14.20 -0.88 -2.10
C GLU A 123 13.21 0.28 -2.34
N TYR A 124 12.52 0.26 -3.48
CA TYR A 124 11.53 1.28 -3.85
C TYR A 124 10.27 1.31 -2.94
N CYS A 125 10.11 0.31 -2.06
CA CYS A 125 9.02 0.21 -1.08
C CYS A 125 9.47 0.49 0.37
N LEU A 126 10.76 0.75 0.63
CA LEU A 126 11.25 0.98 2.00
C LEU A 126 10.73 2.29 2.61
N ASN A 127 10.21 3.21 1.79
CA ASN A 127 9.48 4.39 2.25
C ASN A 127 8.22 4.06 3.07
N TYR A 128 7.66 2.85 2.92
CA TYR A 128 6.58 2.35 3.77
C TYR A 128 7.12 1.87 5.13
N CYS A 129 8.37 1.43 5.21
CA CYS A 129 8.97 0.88 6.42
C CYS A 129 9.55 1.93 7.37
N ASN A 130 9.89 3.11 6.88
CA ASN A 130 10.65 4.12 7.64
C ASN A 130 9.82 5.03 8.56
N GLY A 131 8.51 4.75 8.72
CA GLY A 131 7.60 5.50 9.57
C GLY A 131 7.22 6.92 9.10
N LYS A 132 7.73 7.36 7.94
CA LYS A 132 7.48 8.69 7.35
C LYS A 132 6.60 8.62 6.09
N MET A 133 5.68 7.66 6.05
CA MET A 133 4.79 7.40 4.92
C MET A 133 4.30 8.70 4.28
N ARG A 134 4.60 8.81 2.99
CA ARG A 134 3.88 9.68 2.06
C ARG A 134 3.07 8.75 1.19
N LEU A 135 1.76 8.70 1.42
CA LEU A 135 0.84 8.00 0.52
C LEU A 135 1.00 8.60 -0.88
N ASN A 136 1.72 7.88 -1.73
CA ASN A 136 1.82 8.18 -3.14
C ASN A 136 1.19 7.01 -3.89
N LEU A 137 0.09 7.30 -4.57
CA LEU A 137 -0.62 6.31 -5.39
C LEU A 137 -0.14 6.37 -6.85
N ARG A 138 1.01 7.01 -7.11
CA ARG A 138 1.63 7.01 -8.43
C ARG A 138 2.34 5.68 -8.65
N GLN A 139 2.58 5.37 -9.91
CA GLN A 139 3.39 4.23 -10.31
C GLN A 139 4.86 4.57 -9.98
N PRO A 140 5.66 3.64 -9.40
CA PRO A 140 5.41 2.22 -9.13
C PRO A 140 4.93 1.89 -7.70
N GLU A 141 4.58 2.88 -6.88
CA GLU A 141 4.35 2.69 -5.43
C GLU A 141 3.16 1.78 -5.09
N PHE A 142 2.20 1.62 -6.02
CA PHE A 142 1.13 0.63 -5.88
C PHE A 142 1.64 -0.83 -5.83
N LEU A 143 2.79 -1.18 -6.43
CA LEU A 143 3.34 -2.53 -6.36
C LEU A 143 3.78 -2.90 -4.94
N CYS A 144 4.02 -1.91 -4.08
CA CYS A 144 4.39 -2.15 -2.69
C CYS A 144 3.29 -2.82 -1.88
N PHE A 145 2.04 -2.81 -2.36
CA PHE A 145 0.96 -3.58 -1.77
C PHE A 145 1.20 -5.10 -1.84
N LEU A 146 1.96 -5.60 -2.83
CA LEU A 146 2.37 -7.02 -2.90
C LEU A 146 3.29 -7.41 -1.72
N HIS A 147 3.93 -6.43 -1.10
CA HIS A 147 4.81 -6.60 0.06
C HIS A 147 4.14 -6.16 1.37
N SER A 148 2.83 -5.91 1.35
CA SER A 148 2.10 -5.39 2.50
C SER A 148 2.19 -6.32 3.71
N LYS A 149 2.10 -7.65 3.51
CA LYS A 149 2.28 -8.64 4.57
C LYS A 149 3.59 -8.43 5.33
N GLN A 150 4.72 -8.37 4.60
CA GLN A 150 6.06 -8.24 5.18
C GLN A 150 6.21 -6.90 5.91
N ILE A 151 5.70 -5.82 5.30
CA ILE A 151 5.73 -4.48 5.89
C ILE A 151 4.91 -4.44 7.19
N ILE A 152 3.67 -4.95 7.17
CA ILE A 152 2.80 -4.96 8.36
C ILE A 152 3.36 -5.86 9.46
N GLN A 153 4.00 -7.00 9.12
CA GLN A 153 4.69 -7.82 10.12
C GLN A 153 5.80 -7.04 10.82
N CYS A 154 6.63 -6.28 10.09
CA CYS A 154 7.67 -5.44 10.72
C CYS A 154 7.08 -4.37 11.65
N LEU A 155 5.96 -3.75 11.26
CA LEU A 155 5.27 -2.79 12.13
C LEU A 155 4.73 -3.47 13.39
N LYS A 156 4.14 -4.66 13.24
CA LYS A 156 3.64 -5.48 14.36
C LYS A 156 4.75 -5.86 15.32
N ASP A 157 5.87 -6.36 14.80
CA ASP A 157 7.02 -6.79 15.61
C ASP A 157 7.60 -5.61 16.41
N ASN A 158 7.71 -4.42 15.78
CA ASN A 158 8.12 -3.20 16.47
C ASN A 158 7.12 -2.75 17.56
N LEU A 159 5.81 -2.92 17.34
CA LEU A 159 4.78 -2.66 18.36
C LEU A 159 4.87 -3.58 19.58
N LEU A 160 5.59 -4.69 19.47
CA LEU A 160 5.83 -5.64 20.55
C LEU A 160 7.19 -5.45 21.25
N SER A 161 8.11 -4.67 20.68
CA SER A 161 9.42 -4.34 21.28
C SER A 161 9.35 -3.20 22.28
#